data_AF-A0A5E5RAG8-F1
#
_entry.id   AF-A0A5E5RAG8-F1
#
_cell.length_a   1.000
_cell.length_b   1.000
_cell.length_c   1.000
_cell.angle_alpha   90.00
_cell.angle_beta   90.00
_cell.angle_gamma   90.00
#
_symmetry.space_group_name_H-M   'P 1'
#
loop_
_entity.id
_entity.type
_entity.pdbx_description
1 polymer ?
#
loop_
_entity_poly.entity_id
_entity_poly.type
_entity_poly.pdbx_seq_one_letter_code
_entity_poly.pdbx_strand_id
1 'polypeptide(L)'
;MNELLQRLSGTAGWSPVQISADIDVTFGGRLYGLLSESERWRCDATLALTIATISGLRLALLDRFDVLDIPARTQQAMKLFQSLAAGGEIDTLIVAGTLKEPMAKTPAWLQAVWVDAGQLADQQQQAAA
;
A
#
# COMPACT_ATOMS: atom_id res chain seq x y z
N MET A 1 7.13 14.18 -11.45
CA MET A 1 6.83 12.75 -11.21
C MET A 1 7.89 12.08 -10.33
N ASN A 2 9.17 12.01 -10.74
CA ASN A 2 10.22 11.38 -9.92
C ASN A 2 10.39 12.00 -8.52
N GLU A 3 10.19 13.30 -8.36
CA GLU A 3 10.19 13.95 -7.03
C GLU A 3 9.10 13.39 -6.11
N LEU A 4 7.91 13.14 -6.66
CA LEU A 4 6.79 12.54 -5.91
C LEU A 4 7.12 11.08 -5.55
N LEU A 5 7.61 10.29 -6.50
CA LEU A 5 8.05 8.91 -6.26
C LEU A 5 9.09 8.86 -5.12
N GLN A 6 10.12 9.69 -5.19
CA GLN A 6 11.16 9.78 -4.16
C GLN A 6 10.59 10.16 -2.79
N ARG A 7 9.68 11.14 -2.73
CA ARG A 7 9.04 11.54 -1.47
C ARG A 7 8.23 10.40 -0.87
N LEU A 8 7.41 9.71 -1.66
CA LEU A 8 6.60 8.58 -1.18
C LEU A 8 7.48 7.43 -0.70
N SER A 9 8.50 7.05 -1.46
CA SER A 9 9.48 6.05 -1.02
C SER A 9 10.17 6.48 0.28
N GLY A 10 10.58 7.75 0.40
CA GLY A 10 11.22 8.30 1.58
C GLY A 10 10.32 8.32 2.82
N THR A 11 9.03 8.66 2.67
CA THR A 11 8.06 8.62 3.78
C THR A 11 7.94 7.23 4.38
N ALA A 12 7.87 6.21 3.52
CA ALA A 12 7.82 4.80 3.92
C ALA A 12 9.17 4.25 4.42
N GLY A 13 10.29 4.91 4.07
CA GLY A 13 11.64 4.39 4.30
C GLY A 13 12.04 3.28 3.31
N TRP A 14 11.42 3.25 2.13
CA TRP A 14 11.73 2.32 1.06
C TRP A 14 12.85 2.85 0.16
N SER A 15 13.48 1.95 -0.59
CA SER A 15 14.42 2.36 -1.64
C SER A 15 13.72 3.26 -2.67
N PRO A 16 14.41 4.25 -3.25
CA PRO A 16 13.79 5.17 -4.20
C PRO A 16 13.23 4.45 -5.42
N VAL A 17 11.99 4.77 -5.78
CA VAL A 17 11.41 4.42 -7.09
C VAL A 17 11.73 5.54 -8.07
N GLN A 18 12.20 5.19 -9.27
CA GLN A 18 12.52 6.15 -10.32
C GLN A 18 12.09 5.61 -11.69
N ILE A 19 11.62 6.52 -12.54
CA ILE A 19 11.33 6.26 -13.95
C ILE A 19 12.35 7.03 -14.79
N SER A 20 13.08 6.34 -15.67
CA SER A 20 14.07 6.94 -16.57
C SER A 20 13.39 7.70 -17.73
N ALA A 21 14.18 8.41 -18.53
CA ALA A 21 13.68 9.05 -19.76
C ALA A 21 13.18 8.01 -20.80
N ASP A 22 13.70 6.79 -20.73
CA ASP A 22 13.33 5.66 -21.59
C ASP A 22 12.19 4.81 -20.99
N ILE A 23 11.53 5.31 -19.94
CA ILE A 23 10.41 4.64 -19.23
C ILE A 23 10.85 3.39 -18.44
N ASP A 24 12.16 3.21 -18.19
CA ASP A 24 12.61 2.14 -17.29
C ASP A 24 12.25 2.45 -15.85
N VAL A 25 11.59 1.49 -15.20
CA VAL A 25 11.27 1.55 -13.77
C VAL A 25 12.38 0.89 -12.96
N THR A 26 12.87 1.60 -11.95
CA THR A 26 13.89 1.11 -11.01
C THR A 26 13.46 1.25 -9.56
N PHE A 27 13.99 0.38 -8.71
CA PHE A 27 13.84 0.42 -7.25
C PHE A 27 15.21 0.28 -6.58
N GLY A 28 15.69 1.36 -5.96
CA GLY A 28 17.06 1.42 -5.42
C GLY A 28 18.12 1.19 -6.50
N GLY A 29 17.88 1.67 -7.73
CA GLY A 29 18.79 1.53 -8.87
C GLY A 29 18.74 0.19 -9.60
N ARG A 30 17.99 -0.80 -9.12
CA ARG A 30 17.79 -2.08 -9.83
C ARG A 30 16.57 -2.01 -10.73
N LEU A 31 16.66 -2.58 -11.94
CA LEU A 31 15.55 -2.69 -12.88
C LEU A 31 14.40 -3.51 -12.27
N TYR A 32 13.17 -3.12 -12.58
CA TYR A 32 11.94 -3.76 -12.07
C TYR A 32 11.93 -5.29 -12.25
N GLY A 33 12.37 -5.78 -13.40
CA GLY A 33 12.44 -7.22 -13.70
C GLY A 33 13.35 -8.03 -12.77
N LEU A 34 14.29 -7.37 -12.08
CA LEU A 34 15.25 -8.00 -11.16
C LEU A 34 14.82 -7.94 -9.69
N LEU A 35 13.67 -7.34 -9.40
CA LEU A 35 13.17 -7.18 -8.03
C LEU A 35 12.53 -8.46 -7.50
N SER A 36 12.65 -8.71 -6.20
CA SER A 36 11.85 -9.70 -5.47
C SER A 36 10.38 -9.30 -5.43
N GLU A 37 9.48 -10.24 -5.10
CA GLU A 37 8.03 -9.93 -5.03
C GLU A 37 7.72 -8.78 -4.05
N SER A 38 8.36 -8.76 -2.87
CA SER A 38 8.18 -7.69 -1.89
C SER A 38 8.66 -6.32 -2.39
N GLU A 39 9.71 -6.30 -3.21
CA GLU A 39 10.26 -5.07 -3.79
C GLU A 39 9.40 -4.58 -4.95
N ARG A 40 8.91 -5.48 -5.80
CA ARG A 40 7.93 -5.14 -6.84
C ARG A 40 6.69 -4.55 -6.22
N TRP A 41 6.16 -5.15 -5.16
CA TRP A 41 5.00 -4.63 -4.44
C TRP A 41 5.21 -3.19 -3.95
N ARG A 42 6.36 -2.88 -3.32
CA ARG A 42 6.69 -1.51 -2.86
C ARG A 42 6.82 -0.55 -4.05
N CYS A 43 7.41 -1.01 -5.14
CA CYS A 43 7.56 -0.24 -6.37
C CYS A 43 6.18 0.11 -6.97
N ASP A 44 5.33 -0.91 -7.16
CA ASP A 44 3.98 -0.80 -7.72
C ASP A 44 3.09 0.05 -6.82
N ALA A 45 3.16 -0.11 -5.50
CA ALA A 45 2.43 0.73 -4.56
C ALA A 45 2.83 2.21 -4.68
N THR A 46 4.14 2.50 -4.78
CA THR A 46 4.61 3.88 -4.94
C THR A 46 4.15 4.47 -6.28
N LEU A 47 4.16 3.68 -7.35
CA LEU A 47 3.65 4.08 -8.67
C LEU A 47 2.15 4.34 -8.65
N ALA A 48 1.35 3.41 -8.10
CA ALA A 48 -0.10 3.53 -8.01
C ALA A 48 -0.52 4.77 -7.20
N LEU A 49 0.14 5.01 -6.06
CA LEU A 49 -0.10 6.20 -5.24
C LEU A 49 0.30 7.48 -5.97
N THR A 50 1.43 7.47 -6.68
CA THR A 50 1.84 8.61 -7.52
C THR A 50 0.80 8.90 -8.60
N ILE A 51 0.31 7.87 -9.30
CA ILE A 51 -0.72 7.99 -10.34
C ILE A 51 -2.02 8.53 -9.74
N ALA A 52 -2.46 8.02 -8.59
CA ALA A 52 -3.66 8.47 -7.90
C ALA A 52 -3.57 9.97 -7.53
N THR A 53 -2.41 10.44 -7.10
CA THR A 53 -2.18 11.85 -6.77
C THR A 53 -2.16 12.73 -8.02
N ILE A 54 -1.37 12.39 -9.06
CA ILE A 54 -1.22 13.25 -10.25
C ILE A 54 -2.46 13.27 -11.13
N SER A 55 -3.24 12.18 -11.15
CA SER A 55 -4.49 12.11 -11.91
C SER A 55 -5.63 12.87 -11.24
N GLY A 56 -5.49 13.23 -9.97
CA GLY A 56 -6.55 13.85 -9.17
C GLY A 56 -7.64 12.88 -8.72
N LEU A 57 -7.58 11.59 -9.09
CA LEU A 57 -8.54 10.57 -8.65
C LEU A 57 -8.49 10.34 -7.14
N ARG A 58 -7.30 10.47 -6.52
CA ARG A 58 -7.08 10.34 -5.07
C ARG A 58 -7.64 9.02 -4.50
N LEU A 59 -7.63 7.98 -5.33
CA LEU A 59 -8.09 6.62 -5.04
C LEU A 59 -7.03 5.61 -5.51
N ALA A 60 -6.69 4.65 -4.66
CA ALA A 60 -5.83 3.52 -5.04
C ALA A 60 -6.27 2.21 -4.37
N LEU A 61 -6.01 1.10 -5.07
CA LEU A 61 -6.19 -0.27 -4.58
C LEU A 61 -4.83 -0.98 -4.62
N LEU A 62 -4.39 -1.49 -3.48
CA LEU A 62 -3.15 -2.26 -3.35
C LEU A 62 -3.50 -3.67 -2.89
N ASP A 63 -3.17 -4.69 -3.68
CA ASP A 63 -3.42 -6.09 -3.36
C ASP A 63 -2.11 -6.83 -3.02
N ARG A 64 -2.20 -8.01 -2.39
CA ARG A 64 -1.07 -8.81 -1.90
C ARG A 64 -0.21 -8.13 -0.85
N PHE A 65 -0.80 -7.34 0.04
CA PHE A 65 -0.10 -6.68 1.14
C PHE A 65 0.68 -7.65 2.05
N ASP A 66 0.26 -8.92 2.11
CA ASP A 66 0.91 -10.00 2.85
C ASP A 66 2.29 -10.43 2.32
N VAL A 67 2.68 -10.01 1.11
CA VAL A 67 4.03 -10.24 0.57
C VAL A 67 5.12 -9.50 1.34
N LEU A 68 4.73 -8.46 2.07
CA LEU A 68 5.61 -7.71 2.94
C LEU A 68 5.81 -8.43 4.28
N ASP A 69 7.03 -8.37 4.77
CA ASP A 69 7.36 -8.80 6.13
C ASP A 69 6.67 -7.92 7.19
N ILE A 70 6.70 -8.38 8.44
CA ILE A 70 5.97 -7.74 9.54
C ILE A 70 6.39 -6.27 9.74
N PRO A 71 7.69 -5.92 9.78
CA PRO A 71 8.10 -4.52 9.90
C PRO A 71 7.68 -3.66 8.70
N ALA A 72 7.83 -4.16 7.47
CA ALA A 72 7.43 -3.42 6.29
C ALA A 72 5.92 -3.17 6.25
N ARG A 73 5.09 -4.11 6.71
CA ARG A 73 3.64 -3.91 6.82
C ARG A 73 3.26 -2.93 7.93
N THR A 74 3.67 -3.24 9.15
CA THR A 74 3.12 -2.60 10.35
C THR A 74 3.70 -1.20 10.63
N GLN A 75 4.91 -0.93 10.13
CA GLN A 75 5.60 0.34 10.38
C GLN A 75 5.74 1.15 9.09
N GLN A 76 6.42 0.60 8.07
CA GLN A 76 6.79 1.35 6.87
C GLN A 76 5.56 1.73 6.03
N ALA A 77 4.75 0.75 5.66
CA ALA A 77 3.54 0.98 4.86
C ALA A 77 2.50 1.81 5.64
N MET A 78 2.26 1.50 6.91
CA MET A 78 1.33 2.27 7.75
C MET A 78 1.71 3.74 7.85
N LYS A 79 3.01 4.04 8.01
CA LYS A 79 3.50 5.43 8.04
C LYS A 79 3.21 6.17 6.73
N LEU A 80 3.40 5.52 5.59
CA LEU A 80 3.06 6.08 4.29
C LEU A 80 1.55 6.37 4.17
N PHE A 81 0.71 5.39 4.51
CA PHE A 81 -0.74 5.51 4.37
C PHE A 81 -1.29 6.61 5.29
N GLN A 82 -0.83 6.66 6.53
CA GLN A 82 -1.20 7.70 7.47
C GLN A 82 -0.78 9.09 6.97
N SER A 83 0.44 9.23 6.42
CA SER A 83 0.91 10.49 5.86
C SER A 83 0.05 10.97 4.69
N LEU A 84 -0.35 10.06 3.79
CA LEU A 84 -1.16 10.39 2.63
C LEU A 84 -2.59 10.79 3.02
N ALA A 85 -3.19 10.05 3.96
CA ALA A 85 -4.52 10.35 4.48
C ALA A 85 -4.53 11.69 5.24
N ALA A 86 -3.57 11.91 6.14
CA ALA A 86 -3.47 13.15 6.92
C ALA A 86 -3.13 14.37 6.05
N GLY A 87 -2.32 14.18 5.00
CA GLY A 87 -2.01 15.23 4.03
C GLY A 87 -3.15 15.54 3.07
N GLY A 88 -4.23 14.75 3.10
CA GLY A 88 -5.32 14.85 2.14
C GLY A 88 -4.80 14.70 0.72
N GLU A 89 -3.83 13.82 0.47
CA GLU A 89 -3.31 13.51 -0.86
C GLU A 89 -4.07 12.34 -1.51
N ILE A 90 -4.72 11.54 -0.66
CA ILE A 90 -5.57 10.42 -1.04
C ILE A 90 -6.87 10.48 -0.22
N ASP A 91 -8.01 10.31 -0.88
CA ASP A 91 -9.33 10.25 -0.23
C ASP A 91 -9.68 8.81 0.14
N THR A 92 -9.25 7.84 -0.66
CA THR A 92 -9.54 6.44 -0.42
C THR A 92 -8.35 5.56 -0.81
N LEU A 93 -7.90 4.73 0.12
CA LEU A 93 -6.89 3.73 -0.11
C LEU A 93 -7.41 2.39 0.39
N ILE A 94 -7.58 1.45 -0.53
CA ILE A 94 -7.97 0.07 -0.20
C ILE A 94 -6.71 -0.79 -0.25
N VAL A 95 -6.42 -1.48 0.84
CA VAL A 95 -5.27 -2.39 0.94
C VAL A 95 -5.77 -3.77 1.29
N ALA A 96 -5.55 -4.72 0.39
CA ALA A 96 -5.92 -6.12 0.54
C ALA A 96 -4.69 -7.00 0.73
N GLY A 97 -4.85 -8.05 1.53
CA GLY A 97 -3.82 -9.05 1.77
C GLY A 97 -4.35 -10.21 2.60
N THR A 98 -3.70 -11.36 2.48
CA THR A 98 -4.08 -12.57 3.22
C THR A 98 -3.28 -12.64 4.52
N LEU A 99 -3.95 -12.45 5.66
CA LEU A 99 -3.33 -12.53 6.97
C LEU A 99 -3.77 -13.81 7.70
N LYS A 100 -3.07 -14.16 8.78
CA LYS A 100 -3.41 -15.35 9.60
C LYS A 100 -4.58 -15.09 10.55
N GLU A 101 -4.77 -13.83 10.94
CA GLU A 101 -5.76 -13.40 11.92
C GLU A 101 -6.17 -11.94 11.62
N PRO A 102 -7.39 -11.53 12.02
CA PRO A 102 -7.82 -10.15 11.90
C PRO A 102 -6.97 -9.21 12.77
N MET A 103 -6.95 -7.93 12.40
CA MET A 103 -6.23 -6.92 13.18
C MET A 103 -6.89 -6.73 14.55
N ALA A 104 -6.18 -7.08 15.63
CA ALA A 104 -6.72 -7.01 16.98
C ALA A 104 -7.05 -5.58 17.45
N LYS A 105 -6.31 -4.58 16.95
CA LYS A 105 -6.53 -3.16 17.25
C LYS A 105 -6.30 -2.33 16.02
N THR A 106 -7.33 -1.62 15.61
CA THR A 106 -7.29 -0.74 14.46
C THR A 106 -7.17 0.71 14.91
N PRO A 107 -6.19 1.49 14.40
CA PRO A 107 -6.11 2.92 14.65
C PRO A 107 -7.38 3.65 14.19
N ALA A 108 -7.74 4.77 14.82
CA ALA A 108 -8.97 5.51 14.51
C ALA A 108 -9.06 6.04 13.05
N TRP A 109 -7.93 6.15 12.36
CA TRP A 109 -7.86 6.60 10.97
C TRP A 109 -7.97 5.46 9.95
N LEU A 110 -7.95 4.20 10.40
CA LEU A 110 -7.98 3.01 9.55
C LEU A 110 -9.26 2.23 9.82
N GLN A 111 -9.89 1.71 8.77
CA GLN A 111 -10.91 0.68 8.89
C GLN A 111 -10.29 -0.67 8.53
N ALA A 112 -10.44 -1.65 9.41
CA ALA A 112 -10.05 -3.03 9.13
C ALA A 112 -11.30 -3.84 8.83
N VAL A 113 -11.26 -4.64 7.77
CA VAL A 113 -12.36 -5.52 7.34
C VAL A 113 -11.81 -6.93 7.18
N TRP A 114 -12.45 -7.91 7.81
CA TRP A 114 -12.12 -9.32 7.65
C TRP A 114 -13.12 -10.01 6.73
N VAL A 115 -12.61 -10.65 5.68
CA VAL A 115 -13.40 -11.46 4.76
C VAL A 115 -13.01 -12.92 4.95
N ASP A 116 -13.98 -13.76 5.28
CA ASP A 116 -13.80 -15.21 5.40
C ASP A 116 -14.90 -15.93 4.62
N ALA A 117 -14.52 -16.97 3.86
CA ALA A 117 -15.41 -17.72 2.98
C ALA A 117 -16.30 -16.84 2.07
N GLY A 118 -15.79 -15.69 1.62
CA GLY A 118 -16.52 -14.74 0.77
C GLY A 118 -17.55 -13.86 1.50
N GLN A 119 -17.55 -13.85 2.83
CA GLN A 119 -18.45 -13.05 3.66
C GLN A 119 -17.66 -12.15 4.62
N LEU A 120 -18.27 -11.03 5.02
CA LEU A 120 -17.73 -10.20 6.09
C LEU A 120 -17.91 -10.91 7.43
N ALA A 121 -16.85 -10.98 8.24
CA ALA A 121 -16.89 -11.65 9.55
C ALA A 121 -18.02 -11.14 10.46
N ASP A 122 -18.27 -9.83 10.43
CA ASP A 122 -19.33 -9.18 11.21
C ASP A 122 -20.75 -9.60 10.75
N GLN A 123 -20.91 -10.02 9.48
CA GLN A 123 -22.18 -10.53 8.97
C GLN A 123 -22.45 -11.99 9.36
N GLN A 124 -21.40 -12.80 9.58
CA GLN A 124 -21.55 -14.18 10.06
C GLN A 124 -22.07 -14.23 11.51
N GLN A 125 -21.71 -13.27 12.36
CA GLN A 125 -22.22 -13.20 13.73
C GLN A 125 -23.71 -12.82 13.82
N GLN A 126 -24.23 -12.06 12.86
CA GLN A 126 -25.66 -11.67 12.84
C GLN A 126 -26.57 -12.74 12.21
N ALA A 127 -26.06 -13.59 11.32
CA ALA A 127 -26.84 -14.67 10.72
C ALA A 127 -26.96 -15.92 11.62
N ALA A 128 -26.15 -16.01 12.68
CA ALA A 128 -26.12 -17.12 13.64
C ALA A 128 -26.80 -16.81 14.99
N ALA A 129 -27.41 -15.62 15.14
CA ALA A 129 -28.17 -15.18 16.32
C ALA A 129 -29.67 -15.13 16.01
#